data_AF-A0AA41AI62-F1
#
_entry.id   AF-A0AA41AI62-F1
#
_cell.length_a   1.000
_cell.length_b   1.000
_cell.length_c   1.000
_cell.angle_alpha   90.00
_cell.angle_beta   90.00
_cell.angle_gamma   90.00
#
_symmetry.space_group_name_H-M   'P 1'
#
loop_
_entity.id
_entity.type
_entity.pdbx_description
1 polymer ?
#
loop_
_entity_poly.entity_id
_entity_poly.type
_entity_poly.pdbx_seq_one_letter_code
_entity_poly.pdbx_strand_id
1 'polypeptide(L)'
;MKQITVKLTPIKLNTINLTVLLAVFLTLTMLSSNAFANPQNVHNKHHKPGKVIHHIPSNSVSVRFNGAVFNTHNGTYYRKHSRGYREVMPPRGLHIRSLPRYHSRLRHRNNTYYTYQNVYYIAENNGYTVVDTPKIQVNRAIKVNNSNNYKLGLFYDSLPTAAKPVTISSVQYFKYDDIYFLPQVSDDVIKYLAVKLN
;
A
#
# COMPACT_ATOMS: atom_id res chain seq x y z
N MET A 1 -31.36 -34.93 24.42
CA MET A 1 -30.99 -33.76 23.59
C MET A 1 -30.86 -34.22 22.15
N LYS A 2 -31.57 -33.60 21.20
CA LYS A 2 -31.64 -34.03 19.79
C LYS A 2 -30.46 -33.43 19.02
N GLN A 3 -29.63 -34.25 18.36
CA GLN A 3 -28.61 -33.76 17.44
C GLN A 3 -29.26 -33.25 16.15
N ILE A 4 -28.92 -32.02 15.75
CA ILE A 4 -29.36 -31.43 14.47
C ILE A 4 -28.20 -31.57 13.48
N THR A 5 -28.33 -32.50 12.54
CA THR A 5 -27.40 -32.68 11.43
C THR A 5 -27.80 -31.73 10.30
N VAL A 6 -26.99 -30.72 10.00
CA VAL A 6 -27.20 -29.83 8.85
C VAL A 6 -26.53 -30.44 7.61
N LYS A 7 -27.34 -30.95 6.67
CA LYS A 7 -26.87 -31.32 5.33
C LYS A 7 -26.74 -30.06 4.48
N LEU A 8 -25.51 -29.68 4.12
CA LEU A 8 -25.25 -28.64 3.13
C LEU A 8 -25.39 -29.24 1.73
N THR A 9 -26.35 -28.74 0.96
CA THR A 9 -26.45 -29.06 -0.47
C THR A 9 -25.37 -28.29 -1.25
N PRO A 10 -24.63 -28.94 -2.17
CA PRO A 10 -23.66 -28.24 -3.00
C PRO A 10 -24.40 -27.29 -3.95
N ILE A 11 -24.08 -26.00 -3.86
CA ILE A 11 -24.57 -24.98 -4.78
C ILE A 11 -23.99 -25.30 -6.17
N LYS A 12 -24.85 -25.67 -7.13
CA LYS A 12 -24.45 -25.79 -8.53
C LYS A 12 -24.14 -24.39 -9.06
N LEU A 13 -22.86 -24.04 -9.16
CA LEU A 13 -22.43 -22.86 -9.90
C LEU A 13 -22.63 -23.11 -11.39
N ASN A 14 -23.58 -22.40 -12.01
CA ASN A 14 -23.73 -22.38 -13.45
C ASN A 14 -22.46 -21.83 -14.10
N THR A 15 -21.96 -22.56 -15.09
CA THR A 15 -20.67 -22.41 -15.79
C THR A 15 -20.42 -21.00 -16.38
N ILE A 16 -21.47 -20.19 -16.49
CA ILE A 16 -21.44 -18.84 -17.06
C ILE A 16 -20.82 -17.80 -16.09
N ASN A 17 -20.84 -18.05 -14.78
CA ASN A 17 -20.21 -17.15 -13.79
C ASN A 17 -18.72 -17.43 -13.55
N LEU A 18 -18.21 -18.57 -14.02
CA LEU A 18 -16.83 -18.97 -13.79
C LEU A 18 -15.86 -18.22 -14.71
N THR A 19 -16.27 -17.87 -15.94
CA THR A 19 -15.43 -17.11 -16.88
C THR A 19 -15.29 -15.65 -16.47
N VAL A 20 -16.34 -15.03 -15.90
CA VAL A 20 -16.25 -13.66 -15.36
C VAL A 20 -15.41 -13.63 -14.09
N LEU A 21 -15.54 -14.64 -13.20
CA LEU A 21 -14.74 -14.73 -11.97
C LEU A 21 -13.25 -15.03 -12.27
N LEU A 22 -12.98 -15.86 -13.27
CA LEU A 22 -11.62 -16.17 -13.73
C LEU A 22 -11.00 -15.01 -14.52
N ALA A 23 -11.77 -14.24 -15.30
CA ALA A 23 -11.26 -13.05 -16.00
C ALA A 23 -10.93 -11.90 -15.04
N VAL A 24 -11.69 -11.74 -13.95
CA VAL A 24 -11.34 -10.83 -12.85
C VAL A 24 -10.07 -11.30 -12.12
N PHE A 25 -9.86 -12.61 -12.00
CA PHE A 25 -8.64 -13.18 -11.42
C PHE A 25 -7.42 -13.12 -12.36
N LEU A 26 -7.58 -13.36 -13.66
CA LEU A 26 -6.49 -13.48 -14.64
C LEU A 26 -6.01 -12.13 -15.17
N THR A 27 -6.85 -11.09 -15.17
CA THR A 27 -6.38 -9.71 -15.42
C THR A 27 -5.66 -9.13 -14.19
N LEU A 28 -5.86 -9.70 -13.01
CA LEU A 28 -5.14 -9.32 -11.79
C LEU A 28 -3.72 -9.89 -11.72
N THR A 29 -3.40 -10.94 -12.49
CA THR A 29 -2.06 -11.56 -12.46
C THR A 29 -1.00 -10.81 -13.26
N MET A 30 -1.40 -9.87 -14.14
CA MET A 30 -0.46 -9.04 -14.92
C MET A 30 -0.15 -7.67 -14.26
N LEU A 31 -0.70 -7.39 -13.08
CA LEU A 31 -0.38 -6.17 -12.29
C LEU A 31 0.04 -6.46 -10.84
N SER A 32 0.35 -7.71 -10.49
CA SER A 32 0.80 -8.11 -9.15
C SER A 32 2.27 -7.74 -8.90
N SER A 33 2.53 -6.44 -8.89
CA SER A 33 3.49 -5.81 -7.97
C SER A 33 2.81 -4.61 -7.31
N ASN A 34 1.54 -4.79 -6.94
CA ASN A 34 0.82 -3.86 -6.08
C ASN A 34 1.03 -4.33 -4.65
N ALA A 35 2.19 -3.98 -4.08
CA ALA A 35 2.26 -3.90 -2.63
C ALA A 35 1.20 -2.87 -2.21
N PHE A 36 0.16 -3.34 -1.53
CA PHE A 36 -0.83 -2.49 -0.88
C PHE A 36 -0.09 -1.45 -0.06
N ALA A 37 -0.13 -0.19 -0.50
CA ALA A 37 0.38 0.92 0.29
C ALA A 37 -0.53 1.05 1.52
N ASN A 38 -0.14 0.40 2.61
CA ASN A 38 -0.80 0.55 3.89
C ASN A 38 -0.59 2.00 4.39
N PRO A 39 -1.66 2.78 4.64
CA PRO A 39 -1.50 4.13 5.18
C PRO A 39 -1.01 4.16 6.64
N GLN A 40 -1.01 3.03 7.37
CA GLN A 40 -0.76 3.03 8.81
C GLN A 40 0.27 2.02 9.35
N ASN A 41 0.77 1.06 8.57
CA ASN A 41 1.83 0.14 9.00
C ASN A 41 2.61 -0.40 7.79
N VAL A 42 3.33 0.48 7.07
CA VAL A 42 4.55 0.04 6.40
C VAL A 42 5.51 -0.40 7.50
N HIS A 43 6.21 -1.52 7.35
CA HIS A 43 7.34 -1.85 8.21
C HIS A 43 8.32 -0.67 8.11
N ASN A 44 8.25 0.23 9.09
CA ASN A 44 8.71 1.60 8.96
C ASN A 44 10.25 1.67 8.98
N LYS A 45 10.89 1.35 7.85
CA LYS A 45 12.00 2.18 7.40
C LYS A 45 11.37 3.48 6.91
N HIS A 46 10.93 4.30 7.85
CA HIS A 46 10.67 5.70 7.56
C HIS A 46 11.92 6.23 6.87
N HIS A 47 11.75 6.90 5.72
CA HIS A 47 12.76 7.84 5.29
C HIS A 47 12.88 8.85 6.44
N LYS A 48 13.93 8.71 7.24
CA LYS A 48 14.28 9.64 8.31
C LYS A 48 15.37 10.53 7.72
N PRO A 49 15.00 11.53 6.91
CA PRO A 49 15.98 12.43 6.31
C PRO A 49 16.80 13.06 7.43
N GLY A 50 18.10 13.23 7.20
CA GLY A 50 19.00 13.83 8.16
C GLY A 50 20.32 13.08 8.33
N LYS A 51 20.41 11.82 7.86
CA LYS A 51 21.69 11.11 7.77
C LYS A 51 22.64 11.91 6.87
N VAL A 52 23.85 12.14 7.36
CA VAL A 52 24.93 12.76 6.58
C VAL A 52 25.91 11.67 6.17
N ILE A 53 26.25 11.65 4.88
CA ILE A 53 27.24 10.75 4.28
C ILE A 53 28.32 11.57 3.59
N HIS A 54 29.56 11.10 3.61
CA HIS A 54 30.68 11.81 2.98
C HIS A 54 30.59 11.77 1.45
N HIS A 55 30.20 10.61 0.91
CA HIS A 55 30.07 10.37 -0.53
C HIS A 55 28.70 9.76 -0.84
N ILE A 56 28.06 10.26 -1.89
CA ILE A 56 26.85 9.67 -2.44
C ILE A 56 27.20 8.45 -3.31
N PRO A 57 26.26 7.51 -3.51
CA PRO A 57 26.44 6.41 -4.46
C PRO A 57 26.86 6.93 -5.84
N SER A 58 27.81 6.25 -6.49
CA SER A 58 28.42 6.72 -7.75
C SER A 58 27.44 6.83 -8.91
N ASN A 59 26.36 6.04 -8.91
CA ASN A 59 25.29 6.07 -9.90
C ASN A 59 24.10 6.96 -9.48
N SER A 60 24.33 7.96 -8.63
CA SER A 60 23.32 8.96 -8.29
C SER A 60 23.05 9.89 -9.48
N VAL A 61 21.79 10.31 -9.64
CA VAL A 61 21.39 11.26 -10.68
C VAL A 61 21.18 12.64 -10.06
N SER A 62 21.75 13.69 -10.67
CA SER A 62 21.52 15.07 -10.25
C SER A 62 20.28 15.65 -10.91
N VAL A 63 19.42 16.29 -10.11
CA VAL A 63 18.17 16.94 -10.52
C VAL A 63 18.19 18.37 -10.00
N ARG A 64 17.86 19.33 -10.87
CA ARG A 64 17.78 20.76 -10.51
C ARG A 64 16.32 21.14 -10.24
N PHE A 65 16.09 21.92 -9.20
CA PHE A 65 14.78 22.45 -8.85
C PHE A 65 14.92 23.77 -8.09
N ASN A 66 14.27 24.82 -8.59
CA ASN A 66 14.30 26.17 -8.01
C ASN A 66 15.72 26.63 -7.62
N GLY A 67 16.69 26.46 -8.52
CA GLY A 67 18.09 26.86 -8.30
C GLY A 67 18.90 25.94 -7.38
N ALA A 68 18.28 24.94 -6.74
CA ALA A 68 18.96 23.94 -5.93
C ALA A 68 19.24 22.64 -6.71
N VAL A 69 20.29 21.93 -6.32
CA VAL A 69 20.64 20.61 -6.85
C VAL A 69 20.35 19.53 -5.81
N PHE A 70 19.61 18.51 -6.24
CA PHE A 70 19.33 17.30 -5.48
C PHE A 70 19.97 16.11 -6.19
N ASN A 71 20.67 15.25 -5.46
CA ASN A 71 21.15 13.98 -6.01
C ASN A 71 20.21 12.88 -5.55
N THR A 72 19.75 12.01 -6.44
CA THR A 72 18.86 10.90 -6.11
C THR A 72 19.48 9.57 -6.46
N HIS A 73 19.32 8.59 -5.57
CA HIS A 73 19.72 7.21 -5.79
C HIS A 73 18.68 6.28 -5.16
N ASN A 74 18.09 5.40 -5.97
CA ASN A 74 17.10 4.41 -5.54
C ASN A 74 15.97 4.98 -4.65
N GLY A 75 15.57 6.23 -4.88
CA GLY A 75 14.50 6.90 -4.12
C GLY A 75 14.97 7.66 -2.87
N THR A 76 16.24 7.59 -2.51
CA THR A 76 16.85 8.43 -1.47
C THR A 76 17.36 9.72 -2.10
N TYR A 77 17.02 10.86 -1.52
CA TYR A 77 17.41 12.18 -2.01
C TYR A 77 18.47 12.80 -1.11
N TYR A 78 19.46 13.46 -1.73
CA TYR A 78 20.60 14.05 -1.06
C TYR A 78 20.80 15.49 -1.49
N ARG A 79 21.20 16.34 -0.54
CA ARG A 79 21.70 17.70 -0.81
C ARG A 79 23.12 17.85 -0.31
N LYS A 80 23.90 18.68 -1.00
CA LYS A 80 25.23 19.06 -0.52
C LYS A 80 25.12 19.69 0.87
N HIS A 81 26.02 19.28 1.75
CA HIS A 81 26.13 19.72 3.14
C HIS A 81 27.60 20.01 3.45
N SER A 82 27.90 20.71 4.55
CA SER A 82 29.27 21.16 4.88
C SER A 82 30.31 20.03 4.92
N ARG A 83 29.92 18.80 5.27
CA ARG A 83 30.77 17.61 5.38
C ARG A 83 30.34 16.46 4.46
N GLY A 84 29.85 16.78 3.26
CA GLY A 84 29.42 15.80 2.26
C GLY A 84 27.99 16.04 1.81
N TYR A 85 27.11 15.07 2.08
CA TYR A 85 25.73 15.07 1.60
C TYR A 85 24.76 14.65 2.70
N ARG A 86 23.67 15.39 2.84
CA ARG A 86 22.58 15.09 3.78
C ARG A 86 21.40 14.50 3.02
N GLU A 87 20.88 13.39 3.53
CA GLU A 87 19.63 12.80 3.11
C GLU A 87 18.46 13.74 3.43
N VAL A 88 17.61 14.05 2.46
CA VAL A 88 16.50 15.01 2.56
C VAL A 88 15.21 14.39 2.03
N MET A 89 14.07 15.00 2.36
CA MET A 89 12.84 14.79 1.58
C MET A 89 12.90 15.62 0.30
N PRO A 90 12.45 15.09 -0.85
CA PRO A 90 12.32 15.88 -2.05
C PRO A 90 11.20 16.92 -1.91
N PRO A 91 11.34 18.12 -2.49
CA PRO A 91 10.28 19.11 -2.49
C PRO A 91 9.15 18.70 -3.46
N ARG A 92 7.92 19.11 -3.13
CA ARG A 92 6.77 19.05 -4.04
C ARG A 92 7.12 19.77 -5.35
N GLY A 93 6.79 19.14 -6.48
CA GLY A 93 7.10 19.64 -7.82
C GLY A 93 8.45 19.20 -8.38
N LEU A 94 9.32 18.55 -7.59
CA LEU A 94 10.56 17.99 -8.12
C LEU A 94 10.25 16.93 -9.18
N HIS A 95 10.80 17.09 -10.38
CA HIS A 95 10.60 16.17 -11.49
C HIS A 95 11.78 15.20 -11.64
N ILE A 96 11.51 13.91 -11.78
CA ILE A 96 12.50 12.86 -12.01
C ILE A 96 12.14 12.04 -13.25
N ARG A 97 13.14 11.50 -13.94
CA ARG A 97 12.93 10.75 -15.18
C ARG A 97 12.48 9.30 -14.95
N SER A 98 12.90 8.69 -13.84
CA SER A 98 12.61 7.29 -13.53
C SER A 98 12.26 7.12 -12.06
N LEU A 99 11.33 6.20 -11.80
CA LEU A 99 10.94 5.85 -10.44
C LEU A 99 11.98 4.93 -9.79
N PRO A 100 12.02 4.90 -8.45
CA PRO A 100 12.76 3.88 -7.70
C PRO A 100 12.32 2.47 -8.10
N ARG A 101 13.26 1.51 -8.13
CA ARG A 101 13.02 0.14 -8.61
C ARG A 101 11.85 -0.57 -7.92
N TYR A 102 11.70 -0.37 -6.61
CA TYR A 102 10.69 -1.04 -5.79
C TYR A 102 9.54 -0.11 -5.39
N HIS A 103 9.19 0.83 -6.26
CA HIS A 103 8.02 1.68 -6.04
C HIS A 103 6.74 0.82 -6.04
N SER A 104 5.75 1.27 -5.27
CA SER A 104 4.39 0.75 -5.29
C SER A 104 3.50 1.67 -6.11
N ARG A 105 2.37 1.16 -6.61
CA ARG A 105 1.35 1.95 -7.31
C ARG A 105 0.08 2.00 -6.49
N LEU A 106 -0.56 3.16 -6.49
CA LEU A 106 -1.81 3.45 -5.79
C LEU A 106 -2.71 4.22 -6.74
N ARG A 107 -3.87 3.66 -7.08
CA ARG A 107 -4.90 4.38 -7.85
C ARG A 107 -5.83 5.09 -6.89
N HIS A 108 -6.03 6.39 -7.08
CA HIS A 108 -6.93 7.21 -6.28
C HIS A 108 -7.65 8.21 -7.20
N ARG A 109 -8.98 8.13 -7.26
CA ARG A 109 -9.80 8.82 -8.27
C ARG A 109 -9.27 8.55 -9.69
N ASN A 110 -9.14 9.60 -10.51
CA ASN A 110 -8.62 9.55 -11.88
C ASN A 110 -7.08 9.55 -11.94
N ASN A 111 -6.39 9.54 -10.80
CA ASN A 111 -4.93 9.64 -10.75
C ASN A 111 -4.29 8.30 -10.35
N THR A 112 -3.16 7.99 -10.99
CA THR A 112 -2.27 6.92 -10.54
C THR A 112 -1.08 7.55 -9.82
N TYR A 113 -0.99 7.27 -8.53
CA TYR A 113 0.12 7.65 -7.68
C TYR A 113 1.14 6.52 -7.65
N TYR A 114 2.42 6.88 -7.67
CA TYR A 114 3.54 5.98 -7.45
C TYR A 114 4.17 6.36 -6.12
N THR A 115 4.59 5.39 -5.32
CA THR A 115 5.14 5.69 -3.99
C THR A 115 6.33 4.83 -3.64
N TYR A 116 7.30 5.44 -2.97
CA TYR A 116 8.46 4.77 -2.42
C TYR A 116 8.91 5.52 -1.16
N GLN A 117 9.10 4.81 -0.05
CA GLN A 117 9.56 5.38 1.24
C GLN A 117 8.84 6.68 1.64
N ASN A 118 7.52 6.71 1.51
CA ASN A 118 6.62 7.85 1.80
C ASN A 118 6.78 9.09 0.91
N VAL A 119 7.52 8.98 -0.20
CA VAL A 119 7.46 9.98 -1.28
C VAL A 119 6.44 9.52 -2.31
N TYR A 120 5.62 10.46 -2.78
CA TYR A 120 4.56 10.21 -3.75
C TYR A 120 4.85 10.94 -5.05
N TYR A 121 4.52 10.29 -6.18
CA TYR A 121 4.75 10.82 -7.51
C TYR A 121 3.51 10.62 -8.38
N ILE A 122 3.33 11.50 -9.36
CA ILE A 122 2.41 11.31 -10.49
C ILE A 122 3.21 11.27 -11.79
N ALA A 123 2.74 10.51 -12.78
CA ALA A 123 3.34 10.52 -14.11
C ALA A 123 2.98 11.83 -14.84
N GLU A 124 3.98 12.54 -15.34
CA GLU A 124 3.83 13.82 -16.03
C GLU A 124 5.03 14.06 -16.95
N ASN A 125 4.83 14.64 -18.14
CA ASN A 125 5.90 15.15 -19.02
C ASN A 125 7.14 14.25 -19.15
N ASN A 126 6.96 13.02 -19.64
CA ASN A 126 8.04 12.04 -19.86
C ASN A 126 8.84 11.66 -18.60
N GLY A 127 8.23 11.83 -17.42
CA GLY A 127 8.81 11.46 -16.14
C GLY A 127 7.76 11.46 -15.03
N TYR A 128 8.20 11.82 -13.83
CA TYR A 128 7.40 11.73 -12.61
C TYR A 128 7.64 12.94 -11.71
N THR A 129 6.56 13.55 -11.24
CA THR A 129 6.61 14.76 -10.41
C THR A 129 6.23 14.41 -8.97
N VAL A 130 7.04 14.86 -8.01
CA VAL A 130 6.78 14.69 -6.57
C VAL A 130 5.54 15.47 -6.16
N VAL A 131 4.61 14.81 -5.47
CA VAL A 131 3.35 15.38 -4.98
C VAL A 131 3.16 15.13 -3.49
N ASP A 132 2.19 15.82 -2.91
CA ASP A 132 1.76 15.54 -1.55
C ASP A 132 1.12 14.14 -1.46
N THR A 133 1.15 13.57 -0.25
CA THR A 133 0.47 12.31 0.03
C THR A 133 -1.01 12.41 -0.33
N PRO A 134 -1.56 11.47 -1.13
CA PRO A 134 -2.98 11.45 -1.45
C PRO A 134 -3.80 11.23 -0.18
N LYS A 135 -4.89 12.00 -0.02
CA LYS A 135 -5.80 11.88 1.11
C LYS A 135 -6.76 10.71 0.88
N ILE A 136 -6.33 9.51 1.25
CA ILE A 136 -7.17 8.31 1.21
C ILE A 136 -8.01 8.26 2.48
N GLN A 137 -9.31 8.00 2.34
CA GLN A 137 -10.16 7.79 3.50
C GLN A 137 -9.87 6.41 4.09
N VAL A 138 -9.31 6.39 5.29
CA VAL A 138 -9.11 5.16 6.05
C VAL A 138 -10.29 4.95 6.98
N ASN A 139 -10.85 3.77 6.87
CA ASN A 139 -11.88 3.29 7.76
C ASN A 139 -11.31 3.08 9.16
N ARG A 140 -11.93 3.71 10.16
CA ARG A 140 -11.43 3.75 11.53
C ARG A 140 -11.73 2.45 12.25
N ALA A 141 -10.88 2.06 13.21
CA ALA A 141 -11.21 0.95 14.07
C ALA A 141 -12.25 1.36 15.14
N ILE A 142 -13.31 0.57 15.32
CA ILE A 142 -14.36 0.70 16.34
C ILE A 142 -14.20 -0.37 17.43
N LYS A 143 -14.56 -0.07 18.68
CA LYS A 143 -14.45 -1.05 19.77
C LYS A 143 -15.57 -2.08 19.63
N VAL A 144 -15.23 -3.30 19.18
CA VAL A 144 -16.16 -4.43 19.14
C VAL A 144 -15.76 -5.43 20.23
N ASN A 145 -16.75 -5.87 21.01
CA ASN A 145 -16.53 -6.75 22.17
C ASN A 145 -16.64 -8.25 21.82
N ASN A 146 -16.88 -8.62 20.55
CA ASN A 146 -17.08 -10.01 20.14
C ASN A 146 -16.74 -10.25 18.65
N SER A 147 -15.95 -11.30 18.35
CA SER A 147 -15.57 -11.75 17.00
C SER A 147 -16.74 -12.32 16.18
N ASN A 148 -17.79 -12.81 16.85
CA ASN A 148 -19.02 -13.33 16.21
C ASN A 148 -19.78 -12.29 15.35
N ASN A 149 -19.48 -11.00 15.52
CA ASN A 149 -20.07 -9.93 14.70
C ASN A 149 -19.49 -9.86 13.28
N TYR A 150 -18.40 -10.59 13.02
CA TYR A 150 -17.73 -10.60 11.73
C TYR A 150 -17.97 -11.91 11.00
N LYS A 151 -18.49 -11.82 9.77
CA LYS A 151 -18.70 -12.97 8.88
C LYS A 151 -17.57 -13.00 7.86
N LEU A 152 -16.99 -14.18 7.68
CA LEU A 152 -15.93 -14.41 6.69
C LEU A 152 -16.45 -14.14 5.27
N GLY A 153 -15.58 -13.59 4.42
CA GLY A 153 -15.90 -13.21 3.04
C GLY A 153 -16.60 -11.86 2.89
N LEU A 154 -16.94 -11.17 3.99
CA LEU A 154 -17.54 -9.83 3.93
C LEU A 154 -16.51 -8.72 4.12
N PHE A 155 -16.84 -7.57 3.56
CA PHE A 155 -16.10 -6.32 3.71
C PHE A 155 -16.67 -5.50 4.86
N TYR A 156 -15.78 -4.91 5.65
CA TYR A 156 -16.13 -4.02 6.75
C TYR A 156 -15.51 -2.66 6.57
N ASP A 157 -16.28 -1.62 6.92
CA ASP A 157 -15.82 -0.24 6.88
C ASP A 157 -15.10 0.18 8.17
N SER A 158 -14.74 -0.77 9.02
CA SER A 158 -14.01 -0.51 10.26
C SER A 158 -13.44 -1.80 10.83
N LEU A 159 -12.31 -1.68 11.51
CA LEU A 159 -11.69 -2.78 12.25
C LEU A 159 -12.16 -2.79 13.71
N PRO A 160 -12.10 -3.91 14.44
CA PRO A 160 -12.11 -3.88 15.90
C PRO A 160 -10.94 -3.03 16.44
N THR A 161 -11.15 -2.20 17.47
CA THR A 161 -10.06 -1.42 18.12
C THR A 161 -8.97 -2.33 18.68
N ALA A 162 -9.30 -3.56 19.06
CA ALA A 162 -8.34 -4.55 19.55
C ALA A 162 -7.65 -5.34 18.43
N ALA A 163 -7.96 -5.08 17.15
CA ALA A 163 -7.29 -5.74 16.04
C ALA A 163 -5.83 -5.30 15.96
N LYS A 164 -4.93 -6.27 15.80
CA LYS A 164 -3.47 -6.05 15.76
C LYS A 164 -2.93 -6.30 14.36
N PRO A 165 -2.03 -5.47 13.82
CA PRO A 165 -1.39 -5.75 12.55
C PRO A 165 -0.53 -7.02 12.64
N VAL A 166 -0.58 -7.85 11.61
CA VAL A 166 0.27 -9.05 11.45
C VAL A 166 0.65 -9.21 9.97
N THR A 167 1.90 -9.58 9.71
CA THR A 167 2.38 -9.83 8.35
C THR A 167 2.61 -11.33 8.18
N ILE A 168 1.95 -11.94 7.19
CA ILE A 168 2.04 -13.36 6.86
C ILE A 168 2.34 -13.47 5.37
N SER A 169 3.43 -14.16 5.01
CA SER A 169 3.86 -14.32 3.61
C SER A 169 3.96 -12.98 2.86
N SER A 170 4.54 -11.96 3.50
CA SER A 170 4.66 -10.58 2.97
C SER A 170 3.34 -9.84 2.73
N VAL A 171 2.21 -10.41 3.12
CA VAL A 171 0.89 -9.76 3.08
C VAL A 171 0.52 -9.30 4.48
N GLN A 172 0.01 -8.08 4.58
CA GLN A 172 -0.40 -7.51 5.85
C GLN A 172 -1.89 -7.73 6.11
N TYR A 173 -2.18 -8.24 7.30
CA TYR A 173 -3.51 -8.42 7.85
C TYR A 173 -3.64 -7.63 9.15
N PHE A 174 -4.88 -7.43 9.59
CA PHE A 174 -5.18 -7.10 10.98
C PHE A 174 -5.86 -8.30 11.62
N LYS A 175 -5.27 -8.87 12.68
CA LYS A 175 -5.81 -10.02 13.39
C LYS A 175 -6.66 -9.55 14.57
N TYR A 176 -7.86 -10.08 14.69
CA TYR A 176 -8.69 -9.98 15.88
C TYR A 176 -9.27 -11.35 16.19
N ASP A 177 -8.90 -11.90 17.33
CA ASP A 177 -9.24 -13.28 17.70
C ASP A 177 -8.77 -14.26 16.61
N ASP A 178 -9.65 -15.10 16.05
CA ASP A 178 -9.34 -16.05 14.97
C ASP A 178 -9.56 -15.50 13.56
N ILE A 179 -9.95 -14.23 13.42
CA ILE A 179 -10.27 -13.60 12.14
C ILE A 179 -9.12 -12.67 11.70
N TYR A 180 -8.77 -12.77 10.42
CA TYR A 180 -7.81 -11.90 9.77
C TYR A 180 -8.54 -10.94 8.83
N PHE A 181 -8.20 -9.67 8.89
CA PHE A 181 -8.78 -8.64 8.05
C PHE A 181 -7.75 -8.19 7.01
N LEU A 182 -8.02 -8.48 5.74
CA LEU A 182 -7.19 -8.05 4.62
C LEU A 182 -7.67 -6.66 4.15
N PRO A 183 -6.85 -5.60 4.24
CA PRO A 183 -7.21 -4.29 3.69
C PRO A 183 -7.30 -4.34 2.17
N GLN A 184 -8.38 -3.81 1.62
CA GLN A 184 -8.62 -3.63 0.19
C GLN A 184 -9.05 -2.18 -0.08
N VAL A 185 -8.51 -1.58 -1.13
CA VAL A 185 -8.91 -0.23 -1.54
C VAL A 185 -10.09 -0.36 -2.52
N SER A 186 -11.24 0.20 -2.15
CA SER A 186 -12.45 0.30 -2.97
C SER A 186 -12.92 1.75 -2.95
N ASP A 187 -13.06 2.38 -4.12
CA ASP A 187 -13.59 3.75 -4.24
C ASP A 187 -12.90 4.76 -3.30
N ASP A 188 -11.57 4.70 -3.21
CA ASP A 188 -10.75 5.55 -2.34
C ASP A 188 -10.93 5.35 -0.83
N VAL A 189 -11.66 4.30 -0.44
CA VAL A 189 -11.87 3.88 0.95
C VAL A 189 -11.21 2.53 1.17
N ILE A 190 -10.52 2.37 2.31
CA ILE A 190 -9.98 1.06 2.69
C ILE A 190 -11.08 0.22 3.33
N LYS A 191 -11.55 -0.81 2.64
CA LYS A 191 -12.44 -1.83 3.22
C LYS A 191 -11.63 -3.00 3.73
N TYR A 192 -12.15 -3.69 4.73
CA TYR A 192 -11.45 -4.80 5.37
C TYR A 192 -12.18 -6.11 5.11
N LEU A 193 -11.59 -6.98 4.28
CA LEU A 193 -12.12 -8.30 3.99
C LEU A 193 -11.82 -9.25 5.16
N ALA A 194 -12.84 -9.77 5.82
CA ALA A 194 -12.69 -10.78 6.86
C ALA A 194 -12.38 -12.15 6.25
N VAL A 195 -11.27 -12.76 6.61
CA VAL A 195 -10.81 -14.07 6.14
C VAL A 195 -10.33 -14.93 7.29
N LYS A 196 -10.31 -16.24 7.07
CA LYS A 196 -9.64 -17.21 7.94
C LYS A 196 -8.42 -17.72 7.18
N LEU A 197 -7.28 -17.71 7.85
CA LEU A 197 -6.05 -18.30 7.32
C LEU A 197 -5.94 -19.71 7.91
N ASN A 198 -5.70 -20.69 7.04
CA ASN A 198 -5.45 -22.08 7.42
C ASN A 198 -3.95 -22.32 7.60
#